data_AF-A0A8S1FD32-F1
#
_entry.id   AF-A0A8S1FD32-F1
#
_cell.length_a   1.000
_cell.length_b   1.000
_cell.length_c   1.000
_cell.angle_alpha   90.00
_cell.angle_beta   90.00
_cell.angle_gamma   90.00
#
_symmetry.space_group_name_H-M   'P 1'
#
loop_
_entity.id
_entity.type
_entity.pdbx_description
1 polymer ?
#
loop_
_entity_poly.entity_id
_entity_poly.type
_entity_poly.pdbx_seq_one_letter_code
_entity_poly.pdbx_strand_id
1 'polypeptide(L)'
;MSADDQILSYGCVNLTRGDLGLLEKGQWINDRLLSFAAEWLMDDADEHTKKVVYIFAPPECEILKMMGTPEAAIECFQALDLTNKQIIMFMLNDNVDATNQCGGSHWTLLVYERAQDRFLHFNSAPTSTQNSYWAKKIVDNCTDDQFLKIRIRTPYAKIQEAEVDYGDDMFIFSCAPYYLRLHLKQRVREVAERQPSIEFNDEKSEFMITIEKLHHGEKFECLDMVTELLRPQREIHGREMVEEIEDEENQEIGDDEEDDENAFLHPQEVRDVEKEIRLKEPMAKDFGYGFAWKKIGVIERLRDEIGNILDLENPECCEISNRLEKCALYDMENFDEERYLADTLDPDDELLSILNADFEMELKISDDNIAKLKDLKVKKLPKLTEKEQKCVALGLIDMIFAFCYEQRVNGWEMTCESGWTLRKLSPTLSYLVRYETAKQALAFAVRRSLCYPLYRNFDLAQKIVEDLKIVFKHGKGALVHILTEIHNAFVSSGEFRYIFNDLFITDYLIWIQAVDDAVIGDLAKEIENIEKVRFIFEYRLRMPNIQVEKQDTMLPLDMLELVGKIEETELDSDDEPIS
;
A
#
# COMPACT_ATOMS: atom_id res chain seq x y z
N MET A 1 -68.82 -2.19 31.78
CA MET A 1 -67.78 -1.18 31.56
C MET A 1 -66.96 -1.67 30.39
N SER A 2 -66.84 -0.84 29.34
CA SER A 2 -66.18 -1.21 28.08
C SER A 2 -64.66 -1.30 28.26
N ALA A 3 -63.97 -1.99 27.35
CA ALA A 3 -62.51 -1.97 27.29
C ALA A 3 -61.99 -0.55 27.00
N ASP A 4 -62.77 0.26 26.28
CA ASP A 4 -62.44 1.64 25.91
C ASP A 4 -62.72 2.67 27.02
N ASP A 5 -63.23 2.24 28.18
CA ASP A 5 -63.49 3.15 29.29
C ASP A 5 -62.16 3.73 29.77
N GLN A 6 -62.00 5.05 29.67
CA GLN A 6 -60.81 5.77 30.15
C GLN A 6 -60.71 5.65 31.69
N ILE A 7 -59.54 5.28 32.18
CA ILE A 7 -59.25 5.10 33.61
C ILE A 7 -58.30 6.16 34.14
N LEU A 8 -57.30 6.54 33.35
CA LEU A 8 -56.30 7.53 33.75
C LEU A 8 -55.95 8.44 32.58
N SER A 9 -55.86 9.74 32.85
CA SER A 9 -55.20 10.73 31.99
C SER A 9 -54.03 11.27 32.77
N TYR A 10 -52.81 11.07 32.27
CA TYR A 10 -51.58 11.50 32.94
C TYR A 10 -50.61 12.01 31.88
N GLY A 11 -50.18 13.27 32.02
CA GLY A 11 -49.38 13.97 31.02
C GLY A 11 -49.98 13.87 29.62
N CYS A 12 -49.25 13.23 28.69
CA CYS A 12 -49.69 13.05 27.31
C CYS A 12 -50.33 11.67 27.05
N VAL A 13 -50.49 10.84 28.09
CA VAL A 13 -50.99 9.47 27.99
C VAL A 13 -52.41 9.33 28.53
N ASN A 14 -53.26 8.63 27.76
CA ASN A 14 -54.59 8.21 28.19
C ASN A 14 -54.65 6.68 28.26
N LEU A 15 -54.86 6.15 29.46
CA LEU A 15 -55.00 4.72 29.70
C LEU A 15 -56.48 4.34 29.78
N THR A 16 -56.82 3.28 29.08
CA THR A 16 -58.15 2.64 29.10
C THR A 16 -58.16 1.41 30.00
N ARG A 17 -59.35 0.86 30.23
CA ARG A 17 -59.50 -0.42 30.94
C ARG A 17 -58.85 -1.58 30.21
N GLY A 18 -58.88 -1.58 28.88
CA GLY A 18 -58.19 -2.56 28.05
C GLY A 18 -56.68 -2.54 28.29
N ASP A 19 -56.08 -1.35 28.37
CA ASP A 19 -54.64 -1.20 28.62
C ASP A 19 -54.23 -1.81 29.96
N LEU A 20 -54.99 -1.58 31.04
CA LEU A 20 -54.69 -2.18 32.35
C LEU A 20 -54.78 -3.72 32.35
N GLY A 21 -55.63 -4.31 31.52
CA GLY A 21 -55.72 -5.76 31.36
C GLY A 21 -54.42 -6.38 30.82
N LEU A 22 -53.59 -5.60 30.13
CA LEU A 22 -52.30 -6.06 29.59
C LEU A 22 -51.20 -6.22 30.67
N LEU A 23 -51.45 -5.76 31.90
CA LEU A 23 -50.54 -6.00 33.03
C LEU A 23 -50.73 -7.39 33.66
N GLU A 24 -51.76 -8.13 33.26
CA GLU A 24 -51.97 -9.51 33.71
C GLU A 24 -50.90 -10.45 33.11
N LYS A 25 -50.55 -11.50 33.86
CA LYS A 25 -49.49 -12.44 33.48
C LYS A 25 -49.78 -13.09 32.12
N GLY A 26 -48.82 -13.02 31.21
CA GLY A 26 -48.90 -13.64 29.88
C GLY A 26 -49.46 -12.74 28.79
N GLN A 27 -49.79 -11.49 29.10
CA GLN A 27 -50.13 -10.47 28.12
C GLN A 27 -48.90 -9.64 27.71
N TRP A 28 -48.94 -9.06 26.51
CA TRP A 28 -47.92 -8.15 26.01
C TRP A 28 -48.23 -6.71 26.41
N ILE A 29 -47.23 -6.02 26.93
CA ILE A 29 -47.31 -4.59 27.25
C ILE A 29 -47.31 -3.79 25.94
N ASN A 30 -48.16 -2.76 25.88
CA ASN A 30 -48.26 -1.88 24.72
C ASN A 30 -47.58 -0.52 24.95
N ASP A 31 -47.56 0.27 23.89
CA ASP A 31 -46.94 1.58 23.79
C ASP A 31 -47.46 2.54 24.87
N ARG A 32 -48.77 2.52 25.13
CA ARG A 32 -49.42 3.41 26.11
C ARG A 32 -48.94 3.15 27.53
N LEU A 33 -48.80 1.89 27.92
CA LEU A 33 -48.30 1.52 29.24
C LEU A 33 -46.82 1.92 29.42
N LEU A 34 -46.00 1.73 28.39
CA LEU A 34 -44.58 2.12 28.41
C LEU A 34 -44.40 3.64 28.41
N SER A 35 -45.16 4.38 27.62
CA SER A 35 -45.19 5.85 27.66
C SER A 35 -45.62 6.36 29.03
N PHE A 36 -46.66 5.76 29.64
CA PHE A 36 -47.08 6.12 31.00
C PHE A 36 -45.96 5.88 32.02
N ALA A 37 -45.27 4.74 31.94
CA ALA A 37 -44.17 4.43 32.83
C ALA A 37 -43.02 5.44 32.71
N ALA A 38 -42.66 5.84 31.49
CA ALA A 38 -41.63 6.84 31.25
C ALA A 38 -42.01 8.22 31.82
N GLU A 39 -43.24 8.69 31.56
CA GLU A 39 -43.72 9.96 32.08
C GLU A 39 -43.77 9.95 33.62
N TRP A 40 -44.29 8.89 34.21
CA TRP A 40 -44.38 8.75 35.67
C TRP A 40 -42.99 8.71 36.32
N LEU A 41 -42.05 7.96 35.75
CA LEU A 41 -40.66 7.90 36.24
C LEU A 41 -39.98 9.26 36.19
N MET A 42 -40.19 10.02 35.10
CA MET A 42 -39.59 11.35 34.97
C MET A 42 -40.28 12.38 35.86
N ASP A 43 -41.58 12.27 36.14
CA ASP A 43 -42.29 13.19 37.04
C ASP A 43 -41.93 12.96 38.52
N ASP A 44 -41.77 11.69 38.94
CA ASP A 44 -41.36 11.30 40.30
C ASP A 44 -39.87 11.58 40.60
N ALA A 45 -39.05 11.73 39.55
CA ALA A 45 -37.63 12.00 39.68
C ALA A 45 -37.31 13.40 40.26
N ASP A 46 -36.15 13.50 40.92
CA ASP A 46 -35.66 14.76 41.45
C ASP A 46 -35.20 15.74 40.33
N GLU A 47 -35.08 17.02 40.68
CA GLU A 47 -34.69 18.10 39.76
C GLU A 47 -33.34 17.90 39.07
N HIS A 48 -32.39 17.19 39.69
CA HIS A 48 -31.12 16.89 39.05
C HIS A 48 -31.31 15.82 37.98
N THR A 49 -31.99 14.72 38.32
CA THR A 49 -32.31 13.64 37.37
C THR A 49 -33.10 14.16 36.15
N LYS A 50 -34.11 15.00 36.37
CA LYS A 50 -34.89 15.64 35.29
C LYS A 50 -34.05 16.47 34.31
N LYS A 51 -32.94 17.05 34.79
CA LYS A 51 -32.02 17.85 33.95
C LYS A 51 -31.05 17.00 33.14
N VAL A 52 -30.70 15.82 33.63
CA VAL A 52 -29.62 15.00 33.05
C VAL A 52 -30.11 13.73 32.35
N VAL A 53 -31.37 13.32 32.56
CA VAL A 53 -31.96 12.12 31.93
C VAL A 53 -33.06 12.54 30.96
N TYR A 54 -33.11 11.88 29.81
CA TYR A 54 -34.29 11.91 28.92
C TYR A 54 -34.69 10.50 28.51
N ILE A 55 -35.99 10.23 28.44
CA ILE A 55 -36.54 8.93 28.03
C ILE A 55 -37.42 9.15 26.80
N PHE A 56 -37.02 8.58 25.66
CA PHE A 56 -37.84 8.48 24.47
C PHE A 56 -38.90 7.39 24.65
N ALA A 57 -40.16 7.79 24.60
CA ALA A 57 -41.35 6.95 24.58
C ALA A 57 -41.43 6.14 23.28
N PRO A 58 -42.14 4.98 23.26
CA PRO A 58 -42.28 4.18 22.05
C PRO A 58 -42.74 4.92 20.79
N PRO A 59 -43.73 5.85 20.85
CA PRO A 59 -44.14 6.60 19.66
C PRO A 59 -43.04 7.50 19.12
N GLU A 60 -42.21 8.08 20.00
CA GLU A 60 -41.11 8.96 19.62
C GLU A 60 -39.96 8.16 19.01
N CYS A 61 -39.69 6.97 19.55
CA CYS A 61 -38.76 6.03 18.94
C CYS A 61 -39.22 5.56 17.55
N GLU A 62 -40.53 5.32 17.36
CA GLU A 62 -41.06 4.95 16.05
C GLU A 62 -40.90 6.09 15.03
N ILE A 63 -41.14 7.34 15.45
CA ILE A 63 -40.86 8.53 14.64
C ILE A 63 -39.36 8.58 14.27
N LEU A 64 -38.47 8.39 15.24
CA LEU A 64 -37.02 8.36 15.01
C LEU A 64 -36.58 7.28 14.01
N LYS A 65 -37.19 6.09 14.04
CA LYS A 65 -36.87 5.01 13.08
C LYS A 65 -37.26 5.37 11.64
N MET A 66 -38.38 6.07 11.50
CA MET A 66 -38.99 6.46 10.22
C MET A 66 -38.36 7.71 9.59
N MET A 67 -37.66 8.51 10.40
CA MET A 67 -36.88 9.63 9.89
C MET A 67 -35.68 9.12 9.10
N GLY A 68 -35.61 9.54 7.83
CA GLY A 68 -34.58 9.10 6.89
C GLY A 68 -33.24 9.83 7.03
N THR A 69 -33.20 10.97 7.73
CA THR A 69 -31.99 11.78 7.88
C THR A 69 -31.83 12.35 9.30
N PRO A 70 -30.59 12.47 9.82
CA PRO A 70 -30.31 13.06 11.13
C PRO A 70 -30.83 14.50 11.29
N GLU A 71 -30.83 15.29 10.22
CA GLU A 71 -31.28 16.70 10.25
C GLU A 71 -32.77 16.81 10.59
N ALA A 72 -33.59 15.91 10.02
CA ALA A 72 -35.03 15.87 10.30
C ALA A 72 -35.31 15.47 11.75
N ALA A 73 -34.50 14.57 12.32
CA ALA A 73 -34.58 14.21 13.73
C ALA A 73 -34.18 15.36 14.65
N ILE A 74 -33.09 16.07 14.33
CA ILE A 74 -32.64 17.24 15.09
C ILE A 74 -33.74 18.32 15.09
N GLU A 75 -34.33 18.62 13.95
CA GLU A 75 -35.40 19.63 13.85
C GLU A 75 -36.65 19.22 14.64
N CYS A 76 -37.04 17.95 14.59
CA CYS A 76 -38.21 17.44 15.30
C CYS A 76 -38.05 17.46 16.83
N PHE A 77 -36.83 17.19 17.31
CA PHE A 77 -36.54 16.99 18.73
C PHE A 77 -35.70 18.12 19.37
N GLN A 78 -35.48 19.23 18.66
CA GLN A 78 -34.68 20.37 19.15
C GLN A 78 -35.14 20.92 20.51
N ALA A 79 -36.44 20.84 20.81
CA ALA A 79 -37.02 21.33 22.05
C ALA A 79 -36.65 20.50 23.29
N LEU A 80 -36.09 19.29 23.11
CA LEU A 80 -35.79 18.35 24.19
C LEU A 80 -34.44 18.59 24.86
N ASP A 81 -33.62 19.51 24.35
CA ASP A 81 -32.31 19.88 24.92
C ASP A 81 -31.42 18.65 25.20
N LEU A 82 -31.34 17.74 24.22
CA LEU A 82 -30.68 16.43 24.35
C LEU A 82 -29.16 16.55 24.50
N THR A 83 -28.57 17.64 24.00
CA THR A 83 -27.12 17.92 24.10
C THR A 83 -26.64 18.05 25.55
N ASN A 84 -27.50 18.53 26.45
CA ASN A 84 -27.19 18.69 27.88
C ASN A 84 -27.52 17.46 28.73
N LYS A 85 -28.17 16.43 28.16
CA LYS A 85 -28.54 15.20 28.89
C LYS A 85 -27.33 14.27 29.01
N GLN A 86 -27.07 13.77 30.21
CA GLN A 86 -26.02 12.78 30.49
C GLN A 86 -26.45 11.35 30.13
N ILE A 87 -27.74 11.04 30.26
CA ILE A 87 -28.32 9.74 29.95
C ILE A 87 -29.52 9.94 29.03
N ILE A 88 -29.57 9.19 27.93
CA ILE A 88 -30.71 9.17 27.01
C ILE A 88 -31.16 7.73 26.83
N MET A 89 -32.43 7.44 27.06
CA MET A 89 -33.01 6.10 27.02
C MET A 89 -34.01 5.98 25.87
N PHE A 90 -33.99 4.88 25.13
CA PHE A 90 -34.88 4.63 23.99
C PHE A 90 -35.61 3.30 24.16
N MET A 91 -36.94 3.33 24.15
CA MET A 91 -37.78 2.13 24.20
C MET A 91 -38.08 1.64 22.79
N LEU A 92 -37.38 0.59 22.37
CA LEU A 92 -37.41 0.09 20.99
C LEU A 92 -38.34 -1.11 20.84
N ASN A 93 -39.11 -1.07 19.75
CA ASN A 93 -39.95 -2.17 19.28
C ASN A 93 -39.37 -2.80 18.00
N ASP A 94 -39.54 -4.10 17.78
CA ASP A 94 -39.08 -4.80 16.57
C ASP A 94 -40.02 -4.66 15.37
N ASN A 95 -41.06 -3.84 15.45
CA ASN A 95 -41.93 -3.53 14.32
C ASN A 95 -41.11 -3.03 13.13
N VAL A 96 -41.40 -3.58 11.95
CA VAL A 96 -40.76 -3.24 10.66
C VAL A 96 -41.67 -2.43 9.75
N ASP A 97 -42.96 -2.40 10.05
CA ASP A 97 -43.98 -1.71 9.26
C ASP A 97 -44.80 -0.75 10.14
N ALA A 98 -44.44 0.53 10.08
CA ALA A 98 -45.12 1.59 10.82
C ALA A 98 -46.56 1.84 10.34
N THR A 99 -47.00 1.25 9.21
CA THR A 99 -48.38 1.35 8.74
C THR A 99 -49.31 0.34 9.44
N ASN A 100 -48.74 -0.67 10.10
CA ASN A 100 -49.49 -1.66 10.85
C ASN A 100 -49.77 -1.18 12.28
N GLN A 101 -51.05 -1.03 12.62
CA GLN A 101 -51.50 -0.54 13.95
C GLN A 101 -51.25 -1.54 15.09
N CYS A 102 -50.92 -2.80 14.77
CA CYS A 102 -50.60 -3.86 15.73
C CYS A 102 -49.34 -4.61 15.28
N GLY A 103 -48.22 -3.87 15.21
CA GLY A 103 -46.91 -4.42 14.84
C GLY A 103 -46.02 -4.68 16.06
N GLY A 104 -45.01 -5.52 15.87
CA GLY A 104 -44.02 -5.82 16.90
C GLY A 104 -44.32 -7.04 17.76
N SER A 105 -43.27 -7.76 18.09
CA SER A 105 -43.27 -8.96 18.93
C SER A 105 -42.21 -8.92 20.03
N HIS A 106 -41.45 -7.82 20.18
CA HIS A 106 -40.42 -7.71 21.20
C HIS A 106 -40.06 -6.26 21.56
N TRP A 107 -39.80 -6.01 22.84
CA TRP A 107 -39.35 -4.71 23.36
C TRP A 107 -37.90 -4.80 23.86
N THR A 108 -37.11 -3.76 23.59
CA THR A 108 -35.75 -3.60 24.16
C THR A 108 -35.50 -2.17 24.61
N LEU A 109 -34.47 -1.98 25.43
CA LEU A 109 -34.07 -0.67 25.93
C LEU A 109 -32.64 -0.35 25.47
N LEU A 110 -32.46 0.75 24.75
CA LEU A 110 -31.16 1.29 24.39
C LEU A 110 -30.86 2.50 25.27
N VAL A 111 -29.65 2.58 25.82
CA VAL A 111 -29.24 3.68 26.72
C VAL A 111 -27.94 4.29 26.21
N TYR A 112 -27.92 5.59 25.96
CA TYR A 112 -26.71 6.38 25.74
C TYR A 112 -26.20 6.96 27.05
N GLU A 113 -24.93 6.73 27.36
CA GLU A 113 -24.23 7.31 28.51
C GLU A 113 -23.15 8.27 28.02
N ARG A 114 -23.38 9.58 28.19
CA ARG A 114 -22.50 10.65 27.71
C ARG A 114 -21.13 10.63 28.38
N ALA A 115 -21.07 10.32 29.68
CA ALA A 115 -19.82 10.30 30.45
C ALA A 115 -18.76 9.31 29.90
N GLN A 116 -19.22 8.24 29.23
CA GLN A 116 -18.35 7.22 28.64
C GLN A 116 -18.45 7.17 27.11
N ASP A 117 -19.22 8.09 26.51
CA ASP A 117 -19.57 8.14 25.09
C ASP A 117 -19.92 6.76 24.50
N ARG A 118 -20.84 6.05 25.17
CA ARG A 118 -21.20 4.67 24.81
C ARG A 118 -22.69 4.42 24.81
N PHE A 119 -23.09 3.40 24.05
CA PHE A 119 -24.45 2.87 24.06
C PHE A 119 -24.51 1.49 24.72
N LEU A 120 -25.55 1.26 25.51
CA LEU A 120 -25.84 0.01 26.20
C LEU A 120 -27.20 -0.51 25.73
N HIS A 121 -27.21 -1.69 25.13
CA HIS A 121 -28.44 -2.34 24.66
C HIS A 121 -28.86 -3.43 25.64
N PHE A 122 -29.99 -3.21 26.32
CA PHE A 122 -30.61 -4.16 27.23
C PHE A 122 -31.69 -4.94 26.49
N ASN A 123 -31.39 -6.21 26.18
CA ASN A 123 -32.28 -7.11 25.48
C ASN A 123 -32.54 -8.36 26.34
N SER A 124 -33.80 -8.55 26.75
CA SER A 124 -34.23 -9.71 27.55
C SER A 124 -34.39 -11.00 26.73
N ALA A 125 -34.36 -10.91 25.39
CA ALA A 125 -34.42 -12.06 24.48
C ALA A 125 -33.32 -11.95 23.39
N PRO A 126 -32.14 -12.58 23.59
CA PRO A 126 -30.97 -12.41 22.72
C PRO A 126 -31.15 -12.89 21.27
N THR A 127 -32.24 -13.60 20.96
CA THR A 127 -32.55 -14.09 19.61
C THR A 127 -33.23 -13.05 18.70
N SER A 128 -33.62 -11.87 19.22
CA SER A 128 -34.25 -10.83 18.41
C SER A 128 -33.22 -10.03 17.61
N THR A 129 -33.09 -10.34 16.31
CA THR A 129 -32.19 -9.65 15.37
C THR A 129 -32.68 -8.25 15.01
N GLN A 130 -33.99 -8.04 14.98
CA GLN A 130 -34.61 -6.79 14.49
C GLN A 130 -34.48 -5.61 15.46
N ASN A 131 -34.65 -5.84 16.77
CA ASN A 131 -34.39 -4.79 17.76
C ASN A 131 -32.91 -4.40 17.83
N SER A 132 -32.01 -5.36 17.58
CA SER A 132 -30.57 -5.10 17.47
C SER A 132 -30.25 -4.24 16.25
N TYR A 133 -30.94 -4.47 15.12
CA TYR A 133 -30.86 -3.61 13.93
C TYR A 133 -31.33 -2.17 14.22
N TRP A 134 -32.49 -2.00 14.86
CA TRP A 134 -32.99 -0.66 15.20
C TRP A 134 -32.11 0.06 16.20
N ALA A 135 -31.58 -0.64 17.20
CA ALA A 135 -30.62 -0.07 18.13
C ALA A 135 -29.38 0.44 17.39
N LYS A 136 -28.79 -0.37 16.49
CA LYS A 136 -27.64 0.03 15.68
C LYS A 136 -27.94 1.24 14.80
N LYS A 137 -29.12 1.30 14.19
CA LYS A 137 -29.54 2.44 13.35
C LYS A 137 -29.63 3.74 14.16
N ILE A 138 -30.14 3.69 15.40
CA ILE A 138 -30.20 4.87 16.28
C ILE A 138 -28.81 5.28 16.75
N VAL A 139 -27.94 4.31 17.08
CA VAL A 139 -26.53 4.59 17.41
C VAL A 139 -25.85 5.32 16.26
N ASP A 140 -25.95 4.79 15.04
CA ASP A 140 -25.37 5.39 13.84
C ASP A 140 -25.87 6.84 13.62
N ASN A 141 -27.17 7.11 13.86
CA ASN A 141 -27.77 8.44 13.72
C ASN A 141 -27.41 9.43 14.87
N CYS A 142 -26.97 8.93 16.03
CA CYS A 142 -26.70 9.74 17.23
C CYS A 142 -25.21 9.97 17.50
N THR A 143 -24.33 9.17 16.90
CA THR A 143 -22.89 9.43 16.90
C THR A 143 -22.58 10.64 16.03
N ASP A 144 -21.70 11.51 16.52
CA ASP A 144 -21.34 12.81 15.93
C ASP A 144 -20.89 12.66 14.48
N ASP A 145 -21.84 12.76 13.55
CA ASP A 145 -21.64 12.46 12.13
C ASP A 145 -20.95 13.61 11.37
N GLN A 146 -20.46 14.60 12.12
CA GLN A 146 -19.70 15.73 11.61
C GLN A 146 -18.20 15.53 11.79
N PHE A 147 -17.77 14.74 12.77
CA PHE A 147 -16.36 14.65 13.13
C PHE A 147 -15.85 13.21 13.15
N LEU A 148 -14.67 12.99 12.59
CA LEU A 148 -13.89 11.78 12.75
C LEU A 148 -12.96 11.93 13.96
N LYS A 149 -13.04 10.99 14.90
CA LYS A 149 -12.19 10.97 16.11
C LYS A 149 -11.16 9.87 15.99
N ILE A 150 -9.88 10.22 16.10
CA ILE A 150 -8.75 9.29 16.00
C ILE A 150 -8.02 9.27 17.35
N ARG A 151 -7.86 8.07 17.91
CA ARG A 151 -7.15 7.86 19.19
C ARG A 151 -5.82 7.17 18.93
N ILE A 152 -4.72 7.80 19.33
CA ILE A 152 -3.36 7.30 19.08
C ILE A 152 -2.64 7.15 20.42
N ARG A 153 -2.19 5.94 20.73
CA ARG A 153 -1.43 5.65 21.95
C ARG A 153 0.07 5.71 21.67
N THR A 154 0.77 6.64 22.32
CA THR A 154 2.21 6.91 22.09
C THR A 154 2.99 6.97 23.41
N PRO A 155 3.41 5.82 23.96
CA PRO A 155 4.02 5.75 25.30
C PRO A 155 5.37 6.46 25.45
N TYR A 156 6.07 6.76 24.35
CA TYR A 156 7.40 7.41 24.36
C TYR A 156 7.42 8.76 23.63
N ALA A 157 6.27 9.35 23.34
CA ALA A 157 6.17 10.58 22.55
C ALA A 157 6.62 11.83 23.32
N LYS A 158 7.32 12.74 22.63
CA LYS A 158 7.55 14.10 23.12
C LYS A 158 6.39 14.99 22.71
N ILE A 159 5.48 15.26 23.66
CA ILE A 159 4.20 15.93 23.44
C ILE A 159 4.34 17.31 22.76
N GLN A 160 5.48 18.00 22.95
CA GLN A 160 5.75 19.33 22.40
C GLN A 160 6.02 19.33 20.88
N GLU A 161 6.26 18.17 20.26
CA GLU A 161 6.60 18.00 18.85
C GLU A 161 5.49 17.27 18.07
N ALA A 162 4.24 17.28 18.57
CA ALA A 162 3.12 16.62 17.90
C ALA A 162 2.57 17.50 16.77
N GLU A 163 2.68 17.01 15.53
CA GLU A 163 2.15 17.63 14.33
C GLU A 163 1.05 16.75 13.72
N VAL A 164 -0.05 17.39 13.31
CA VAL A 164 -1.19 16.74 12.67
C VAL A 164 -1.48 17.45 11.36
N ASP A 165 -1.55 16.68 10.28
CA ASP A 165 -1.95 17.16 8.96
C ASP A 165 -3.05 16.25 8.38
N TYR A 166 -3.99 16.83 7.64
CA TYR A 166 -5.08 16.08 7.01
C TYR A 166 -5.73 16.88 5.88
N GLY A 167 -6.24 16.16 4.89
CA GLY A 167 -6.92 16.73 3.74
C GLY A 167 -7.35 15.65 2.76
N ASP A 168 -8.44 15.91 2.05
CA ASP A 168 -9.10 14.94 1.17
C ASP A 168 -9.30 13.59 1.86
N ASP A 169 -8.57 12.54 1.48
CA ASP A 169 -8.71 11.17 1.95
C ASP A 169 -7.59 10.76 2.91
N MET A 170 -6.84 11.73 3.46
CA MET A 170 -5.57 11.43 4.11
C MET A 170 -5.44 12.11 5.47
N PHE A 171 -4.86 11.39 6.42
CA PHE A 171 -4.55 11.85 7.78
C PHE A 171 -3.12 11.45 8.16
N ILE A 172 -2.33 12.41 8.64
CA ILE A 172 -0.96 12.23 9.11
C ILE A 172 -0.84 12.70 10.56
N PHE A 173 -0.21 11.88 11.38
CA PHE A 173 0.26 12.21 12.71
C PHE A 173 1.76 11.96 12.81
N SER A 174 2.52 12.98 13.22
CA SER A 174 3.96 12.92 13.41
C SER A 174 4.30 13.37 14.83
N CYS A 175 4.98 12.53 15.59
CA CYS A 175 5.49 12.85 16.92
C CYS A 175 6.63 11.89 17.27
N ALA A 176 7.88 12.32 17.19
CA ALA A 176 9.05 11.46 17.31
C ALA A 176 9.01 10.55 18.56
N PRO A 177 9.24 9.22 18.43
CA PRO A 177 9.68 8.49 17.22
C PRO A 177 8.54 7.97 16.31
N TYR A 178 7.29 8.36 16.58
CA TYR A 178 6.11 7.82 15.92
C TYR A 178 5.69 8.62 14.70
N TYR A 179 5.39 7.91 13.61
CA TYR A 179 4.78 8.44 12.42
C TYR A 179 3.61 7.53 12.02
N LEU A 180 2.45 8.13 11.76
CA LEU A 180 1.25 7.41 11.35
C LEU A 180 0.61 8.15 10.18
N ARG A 181 0.40 7.44 9.07
CA ARG A 181 -0.35 7.91 7.92
C ARG A 181 -1.54 6.99 7.68
N LEU A 182 -2.73 7.55 7.66
CA LEU A 182 -3.98 6.85 7.37
C LEU A 182 -4.57 7.37 6.06
N HIS A 183 -5.13 6.46 5.29
CA HIS A 183 -5.91 6.71 4.09
C HIS A 183 -7.36 6.31 4.38
N LEU A 184 -8.22 7.31 4.41
CA LEU A 184 -9.64 7.22 4.69
C LEU A 184 -10.37 6.97 3.37
N LYS A 185 -11.40 6.11 3.34
CA LYS A 185 -12.19 5.90 2.11
C LYS A 185 -13.08 7.10 1.79
N GLN A 186 -13.40 7.89 2.80
CA GLN A 186 -14.27 9.06 2.75
C GLN A 186 -13.46 10.33 3.06
N ARG A 187 -13.93 11.48 2.56
CA ARG A 187 -13.15 12.72 2.60
C ARG A 187 -13.33 13.51 3.88
N VAL A 188 -12.25 14.10 4.38
CA VAL A 188 -12.19 15.04 5.49
C VAL A 188 -11.92 16.45 4.98
N ARG A 189 -12.39 17.46 5.70
CA ARG A 189 -12.16 18.87 5.36
C ARG A 189 -10.68 19.20 5.54
N GLU A 190 -10.11 20.05 4.69
CA GLU A 190 -8.67 20.39 4.74
C GLU A 190 -8.28 21.15 6.02
N VAL A 191 -7.07 20.89 6.53
CA VAL A 191 -6.47 21.61 7.68
C VAL A 191 -6.46 23.13 7.49
N ALA A 192 -6.26 23.60 6.25
CA ALA A 192 -6.23 25.03 5.92
C ALA A 192 -7.58 25.73 6.20
N GLU A 193 -8.68 24.97 6.20
CA GLU A 193 -10.03 25.48 6.44
C GLU A 193 -10.44 25.37 7.91
N ARG A 194 -10.04 24.29 8.59
CA ARG A 194 -10.37 24.04 10.01
C ARG A 194 -9.23 23.31 10.69
N GLN A 195 -8.73 23.83 11.80
CA GLN A 195 -7.68 23.17 12.60
C GLN A 195 -8.21 22.00 13.44
N PRO A 196 -7.38 20.96 13.68
CA PRO A 196 -7.76 19.83 14.51
C PRO A 196 -7.89 20.24 15.98
N SER A 197 -8.80 19.58 16.69
CA SER A 197 -8.76 19.59 18.15
C SER A 197 -7.90 18.42 18.62
N ILE A 198 -6.83 18.74 19.36
CA ILE A 198 -5.87 17.77 19.89
C ILE A 198 -5.92 17.84 21.42
N GLU A 199 -6.30 16.73 22.05
CA GLU A 199 -6.28 16.57 23.51
C GLU A 199 -5.33 15.42 23.87
N PHE A 200 -4.49 15.62 24.89
CA PHE A 200 -3.55 14.59 25.37
C PHE A 200 -3.94 14.11 26.77
N ASN A 201 -3.96 12.79 26.96
CA ASN A 201 -4.18 12.15 28.24
C ASN A 201 -2.86 11.61 28.82
N ASP A 202 -2.32 12.32 29.82
CA ASP A 202 -1.06 11.98 30.49
C ASP A 202 -1.07 10.58 31.15
N GLU A 203 -2.20 10.16 31.72
CA GLU A 203 -2.30 8.90 32.48
C GLU A 203 -2.24 7.66 31.56
N LYS A 204 -2.73 7.79 30.32
CA LYS A 204 -2.80 6.69 29.35
C LYS A 204 -1.78 6.79 28.22
N SER A 205 -1.08 7.93 28.11
CA SER A 205 -0.21 8.28 26.99
C SER A 205 -0.94 8.20 25.65
N GLU A 206 -2.11 8.84 25.57
CA GLU A 206 -3.01 8.80 24.40
C GLU A 206 -3.32 10.22 23.90
N PHE A 207 -3.16 10.43 22.58
CA PHE A 207 -3.69 11.58 21.87
C PHE A 207 -5.11 11.28 21.38
N MET A 208 -6.02 12.23 21.59
CA MET A 208 -7.35 12.25 21.01
C MET A 208 -7.41 13.41 20.01
N ILE A 209 -7.54 13.07 18.73
CA ILE A 209 -7.54 14.03 17.62
C ILE A 209 -8.93 14.01 16.98
N THR A 210 -9.54 15.17 16.83
CA THR A 210 -10.88 15.33 16.23
C THR A 210 -10.78 16.18 14.97
N ILE A 211 -11.22 15.63 13.83
CA ILE A 211 -11.19 16.28 12.50
C ILE A 211 -12.58 16.30 11.87
N GLU A 212 -12.90 17.31 11.07
CA GLU A 212 -14.23 17.50 10.47
C GLU A 212 -14.34 16.73 9.14
N LYS A 213 -15.45 16.03 8.93
CA LYS A 213 -15.75 15.34 7.66
C LYS A 213 -16.07 16.37 6.57
N LEU A 214 -15.76 16.06 5.31
CA LEU A 214 -16.08 16.95 4.18
C LEU A 214 -17.59 16.97 3.91
N HIS A 215 -18.24 15.81 3.95
CA HIS A 215 -19.69 15.66 3.81
C HIS A 215 -20.31 15.32 5.18
N HIS A 216 -21.17 16.20 5.68
CA HIS A 216 -21.94 15.96 6.90
C HIS A 216 -22.86 14.75 6.69
N GLY A 217 -22.87 13.80 7.64
CA GLY A 217 -23.70 12.60 7.52
C GLY A 217 -23.03 11.41 6.81
N GLU A 218 -21.79 11.57 6.35
CA GLU A 218 -21.08 10.52 5.60
C GLU A 218 -20.44 9.49 6.57
N LYS A 219 -20.88 8.24 6.48
CA LYS A 219 -20.32 7.15 7.29
C LYS A 219 -18.94 6.76 6.76
N PHE A 220 -17.94 6.84 7.64
CA PHE A 220 -16.59 6.36 7.33
C PHE A 220 -16.57 4.84 7.47
N GLU A 221 -16.42 4.15 6.34
CA GLU A 221 -16.43 2.69 6.30
C GLU A 221 -15.02 2.11 6.50
N CYS A 222 -14.93 0.87 6.96
CA CYS A 222 -13.67 0.13 7.11
C CYS A 222 -12.66 0.75 8.10
N LEU A 223 -13.12 1.54 9.08
CA LEU A 223 -12.26 2.09 10.14
C LEU A 223 -11.60 0.99 11.02
N ASP A 224 -12.20 -0.20 11.08
CA ASP A 224 -11.65 -1.35 11.82
C ASP A 224 -10.58 -2.11 11.01
N MET A 225 -10.47 -1.85 9.70
CA MET A 225 -9.54 -2.51 8.79
C MET A 225 -8.21 -1.76 8.80
N VAL A 226 -7.45 -1.88 9.89
CA VAL A 226 -6.17 -1.15 10.09
C VAL A 226 -5.23 -1.32 8.89
N THR A 227 -5.17 -2.49 8.26
CA THR A 227 -4.38 -2.73 7.05
C THR A 227 -4.90 -1.99 5.82
N GLU A 228 -6.20 -1.74 5.70
CA GLU A 228 -6.78 -0.93 4.61
C GLU A 228 -6.60 0.56 4.84
N LEU A 229 -6.62 1.00 6.10
CA LEU A 229 -6.34 2.39 6.48
C LEU A 229 -4.87 2.75 6.33
N LEU A 230 -3.95 1.81 6.56
CA LEU A 230 -2.51 2.02 6.34
C LEU A 230 -2.11 1.89 4.87
N ARG A 231 -2.99 1.36 4.00
CA ARG A 231 -2.77 1.25 2.56
C ARG A 231 -3.34 2.47 1.84
N PRO A 232 -2.64 3.06 0.86
CA PRO A 232 -3.21 4.06 -0.03
C PRO A 232 -4.52 3.55 -0.64
N GLN A 233 -5.64 4.23 -0.41
CA GLN A 233 -6.91 3.89 -1.07
C GLN A 233 -6.93 4.43 -2.51
N ARG A 234 -6.07 3.84 -3.34
CA ARG A 234 -6.18 3.61 -4.79
C ARG A 234 -4.87 2.99 -5.28
N GLU A 235 -4.85 1.67 -5.40
CA GLU A 235 -4.04 1.03 -6.43
C GLU A 235 -4.83 1.08 -7.73
N ILE A 236 -4.38 1.88 -8.69
CA ILE A 236 -4.92 1.89 -10.06
C ILE A 236 -4.49 0.58 -10.73
N HIS A 237 -5.26 -0.48 -10.52
CA HIS A 237 -5.07 -1.75 -11.23
C HIS A 237 -5.81 -1.72 -12.56
N GLY A 238 -5.01 -1.67 -13.63
CA GLY A 238 -5.46 -1.84 -15.00
C GLY A 238 -6.01 -3.25 -15.21
N ARG A 239 -7.01 -3.34 -16.05
CA ARG A 239 -7.71 -4.57 -16.36
C ARG A 239 -7.91 -4.60 -17.93
N GLU A 240 -8.28 -5.71 -18.62
CA GLU A 240 -8.73 -5.89 -20.05
C GLU A 240 -10.08 -6.64 -20.31
N MET A 241 -11.00 -6.17 -21.18
CA MET A 241 -12.23 -6.91 -21.58
C MET A 241 -12.39 -6.90 -23.12
N VAL A 242 -12.23 -8.03 -23.81
CA VAL A 242 -12.95 -8.46 -25.04
C VAL A 242 -12.67 -9.96 -25.21
N GLU A 243 -13.74 -10.76 -25.26
CA GLU A 243 -13.76 -12.15 -25.72
C GLU A 243 -13.46 -12.26 -27.21
N GLU A 244 -12.52 -13.13 -27.59
CA GLU A 244 -12.51 -13.72 -28.92
C GLU A 244 -13.45 -14.92 -28.91
N ILE A 245 -14.46 -14.87 -29.79
CA ILE A 245 -15.32 -16.01 -30.12
C ILE A 245 -14.43 -17.02 -30.85
N GLU A 246 -14.08 -18.12 -30.19
CA GLU A 246 -13.64 -19.34 -30.88
C GLU A 246 -14.82 -20.29 -30.97
N ASP A 247 -15.03 -20.78 -32.19
CA ASP A 247 -16.17 -21.57 -32.63
C ASP A 247 -16.44 -22.81 -31.75
N GLU A 248 -17.72 -23.03 -31.48
CA GLU A 248 -18.25 -24.27 -30.92
C GLU A 248 -17.80 -25.48 -31.76
N GLU A 249 -17.02 -26.40 -31.16
CA GLU A 249 -17.12 -27.85 -31.40
C GLU A 249 -16.15 -28.60 -30.46
N ASN A 250 -16.62 -28.94 -29.26
CA ASN A 250 -16.79 -30.35 -28.85
C ASN A 250 -17.25 -30.45 -27.40
N GLN A 251 -18.42 -31.10 -27.27
CA GLN A 251 -18.96 -31.67 -26.05
C GLN A 251 -17.94 -32.61 -25.39
N GLU A 252 -17.87 -32.59 -24.06
CA GLU A 252 -18.13 -33.81 -23.31
C GLU A 252 -18.61 -33.49 -21.90
N ILE A 253 -19.70 -34.18 -21.56
CA ILE A 253 -20.51 -34.09 -20.36
C ILE A 253 -19.81 -34.87 -19.24
N GLY A 254 -19.73 -34.28 -18.05
CA GLY A 254 -19.37 -34.96 -16.82
C GLY A 254 -20.14 -34.33 -15.67
N ASP A 255 -21.33 -34.86 -15.42
CA ASP A 255 -22.12 -34.61 -14.21
C ASP A 255 -21.27 -34.93 -12.96
N ASP A 256 -21.29 -34.05 -11.98
CA ASP A 256 -21.39 -34.44 -10.57
C ASP A 256 -22.05 -33.27 -9.79
N GLU A 257 -23.24 -33.56 -9.29
CA GLU A 257 -24.07 -32.74 -8.42
C GLU A 257 -23.48 -32.72 -7.00
N GLU A 258 -23.24 -31.54 -6.43
CA GLU A 258 -23.40 -31.34 -4.97
C GLU A 258 -24.03 -29.95 -4.71
N ASP A 259 -25.10 -29.99 -3.93
CA ASP A 259 -25.92 -28.88 -3.44
C ASP A 259 -25.10 -27.79 -2.72
N ASP A 260 -25.41 -26.51 -2.95
CA ASP A 260 -25.50 -25.57 -1.83
C ASP A 260 -26.45 -24.40 -2.10
N GLU A 261 -27.33 -24.16 -1.13
CA GLU A 261 -28.38 -23.16 -1.10
C GLU A 261 -27.79 -21.75 -0.94
N ASN A 262 -27.76 -20.94 -2.01
CA ASN A 262 -27.51 -19.49 -1.92
C ASN A 262 -28.32 -18.70 -2.97
N ALA A 263 -29.64 -18.72 -2.83
CA ALA A 263 -30.59 -18.06 -3.73
C ALA A 263 -30.93 -16.60 -3.35
N PHE A 264 -29.95 -15.78 -2.96
CA PHE A 264 -30.15 -14.32 -2.75
C PHE A 264 -28.95 -13.43 -3.13
N LEU A 265 -28.06 -13.90 -4.00
CA LEU A 265 -27.09 -13.02 -4.66
C LEU A 265 -27.60 -12.67 -6.05
N HIS A 266 -28.07 -11.43 -6.22
CA HIS A 266 -28.10 -10.84 -7.55
C HIS A 266 -26.67 -10.88 -8.10
N PRO A 267 -26.41 -11.47 -9.28
CA PRO A 267 -25.12 -11.33 -9.92
C PRO A 267 -24.98 -9.85 -10.27
N GLN A 268 -24.22 -9.14 -9.45
CA GLN A 268 -23.84 -7.78 -9.75
C GLN A 268 -22.76 -7.89 -10.82
N GLU A 269 -23.14 -7.61 -12.08
CA GLU A 269 -22.17 -7.48 -13.17
C GLU A 269 -21.16 -6.40 -12.76
N VAL A 270 -19.97 -6.84 -12.39
CA VAL A 270 -18.82 -5.95 -12.22
C VAL A 270 -18.59 -5.33 -13.59
N ARG A 271 -18.78 -4.01 -13.71
CA ARG A 271 -18.24 -3.27 -14.85
C ARG A 271 -16.74 -3.45 -14.81
N ASP A 272 -16.27 -4.37 -15.63
CA ASP A 272 -14.88 -4.62 -15.90
C ASP A 272 -14.26 -3.33 -16.46
N VAL A 273 -13.61 -2.56 -15.57
CA VAL A 273 -12.67 -1.43 -15.83
C VAL A 273 -11.53 -1.85 -16.77
N GLU A 274 -11.52 -3.14 -17.04
CA GLU A 274 -10.75 -3.85 -17.99
C GLU A 274 -10.83 -3.22 -19.43
N LYS A 275 -11.97 -2.68 -19.85
CA LYS A 275 -12.10 -2.17 -21.24
C LYS A 275 -11.36 -0.86 -21.58
N GLU A 276 -10.84 -0.11 -20.61
CA GLU A 276 -10.44 1.30 -20.83
C GLU A 276 -8.93 1.57 -20.99
N ILE A 277 -8.04 0.59 -20.85
CA ILE A 277 -6.58 0.76 -21.09
C ILE A 277 -6.09 -0.07 -22.28
N ARG A 278 -6.78 0.01 -23.43
CA ARG A 278 -6.19 -0.33 -24.73
C ARG A 278 -5.78 0.95 -25.45
N LEU A 279 -4.63 1.53 -25.08
CA LEU A 279 -3.95 2.54 -25.91
C LEU A 279 -3.18 1.82 -27.02
N LYS A 280 -3.31 2.33 -28.25
CA LYS A 280 -2.94 1.68 -29.52
C LYS A 280 -1.55 1.00 -29.48
N GLU A 281 -1.51 -0.32 -29.73
CA GLU A 281 -0.31 -1.16 -29.90
C GLU A 281 0.94 -0.48 -30.53
N PRO A 282 0.82 0.42 -31.54
CA PRO A 282 1.98 1.13 -32.08
C PRO A 282 2.77 1.97 -31.05
N MET A 283 2.15 2.59 -30.04
CA MET A 283 2.89 3.48 -29.11
C MET A 283 3.72 2.69 -28.07
N ALA A 284 3.24 1.54 -27.63
CA ALA A 284 3.98 0.69 -26.69
C ALA A 284 5.26 0.11 -27.33
N LYS A 285 5.25 -0.15 -28.64
CA LYS A 285 6.40 -0.71 -29.35
C LYS A 285 7.64 0.21 -29.30
N ASP A 286 7.41 1.51 -29.37
CA ASP A 286 8.48 2.50 -29.49
C ASP A 286 8.75 3.21 -28.15
N PHE A 287 7.75 3.33 -27.26
CA PHE A 287 7.83 4.08 -26.00
C PHE A 287 7.49 3.27 -24.74
N GLY A 288 7.19 1.98 -24.86
CA GLY A 288 6.82 1.14 -23.72
C GLY A 288 7.93 0.97 -22.67
N TYR A 289 7.56 0.52 -21.49
CA TYR A 289 8.44 0.22 -20.36
C TYR A 289 7.88 -0.94 -19.53
N GLY A 290 8.52 -1.25 -18.40
CA GLY A 290 8.19 -2.42 -17.59
C GLY A 290 8.65 -3.72 -18.26
N PHE A 291 8.14 -4.84 -17.74
CA PHE A 291 8.39 -6.16 -18.29
C PHE A 291 8.02 -6.23 -19.79
N ALA A 292 8.99 -6.67 -20.60
CA ALA A 292 8.89 -6.78 -22.06
C ALA A 292 8.44 -5.49 -22.79
N TRP A 293 8.60 -4.31 -22.18
CA TRP A 293 8.19 -3.01 -22.72
C TRP A 293 6.70 -2.95 -23.14
N LYS A 294 5.82 -3.67 -22.43
CA LYS A 294 4.39 -3.74 -22.74
C LYS A 294 3.53 -2.73 -21.97
N LYS A 295 4.10 -1.99 -21.01
CA LYS A 295 3.37 -1.00 -20.19
C LYS A 295 3.60 0.42 -20.69
N ILE A 296 2.56 1.24 -20.64
CA ILE A 296 2.57 2.68 -20.93
C ILE A 296 1.48 3.38 -20.09
N GLY A 297 1.59 4.69 -19.87
CA GLY A 297 0.64 5.52 -19.11
C GLY A 297 0.71 5.40 -17.59
N VAL A 298 1.42 4.43 -17.01
CA VAL A 298 1.49 4.22 -15.54
C VAL A 298 2.38 5.27 -14.87
N ILE A 299 3.59 5.47 -15.40
CA ILE A 299 4.58 6.40 -14.84
C ILE A 299 4.10 7.85 -14.97
N GLU A 300 3.44 8.21 -16.08
CA GLU A 300 2.88 9.55 -16.24
C GLU A 300 1.76 9.83 -15.24
N ARG A 301 0.84 8.87 -15.03
CA ARG A 301 -0.27 8.99 -14.08
C ARG A 301 0.21 9.14 -12.64
N LEU A 302 1.29 8.45 -12.28
CA LEU A 302 1.82 8.45 -10.92
C LEU A 302 2.97 9.45 -10.74
N ARG A 303 3.25 10.32 -11.72
CA ARG A 303 4.40 11.22 -11.71
C ARG A 303 4.50 12.07 -10.45
N ASP A 304 3.37 12.58 -9.97
CA ASP A 304 3.30 13.43 -8.78
C ASP A 304 3.60 12.65 -7.48
N GLU A 305 3.36 11.33 -7.47
CA GLU A 305 3.56 10.44 -6.33
C GLU A 305 4.96 9.81 -6.32
N ILE A 306 5.44 9.37 -7.48
CA ILE A 306 6.74 8.70 -7.64
C ILE A 306 7.90 9.70 -7.64
N GLY A 307 7.64 11.00 -7.83
CA GLY A 307 8.67 12.04 -7.88
C GLY A 307 9.82 11.70 -8.84
N ASN A 308 11.05 11.79 -8.34
CA ASN A 308 12.28 11.50 -9.10
C ASN A 308 12.77 10.06 -8.92
N ILE A 309 11.87 9.10 -8.65
CA ILE A 309 12.23 7.68 -8.54
C ILE A 309 12.62 7.06 -9.89
N LEU A 310 12.57 7.78 -10.99
CA LEU A 310 13.17 7.39 -12.27
C LEU A 310 14.19 8.44 -12.68
N ASP A 311 15.31 8.00 -13.25
CA ASP A 311 16.31 8.92 -13.76
C ASP A 311 15.91 9.45 -15.15
N LEU A 312 15.05 8.72 -15.86
CA LEU A 312 14.40 9.18 -17.08
C LEU A 312 13.12 9.97 -16.75
N GLU A 313 13.16 11.30 -16.88
CA GLU A 313 12.06 12.20 -16.51
C GLU A 313 10.75 11.94 -17.27
N ASN A 314 10.83 11.61 -18.57
CA ASN A 314 9.67 11.47 -19.45
C ASN A 314 9.75 10.19 -20.31
N PRO A 315 9.46 9.01 -19.75
CA PRO A 315 9.54 7.75 -20.49
C PRO A 315 8.66 7.68 -21.73
N GLU A 316 7.49 8.31 -21.68
CA GLU A 316 6.47 8.26 -22.76
C GLU A 316 6.82 9.13 -23.96
N CYS A 317 7.72 10.09 -23.78
CA CYS A 317 8.24 10.93 -24.86
C CYS A 317 9.66 10.50 -25.28
N CYS A 318 10.21 9.44 -24.67
CA CYS A 318 11.55 8.96 -24.97
C CYS A 318 11.50 7.55 -25.57
N GLU A 319 11.79 7.48 -26.86
CA GLU A 319 11.85 6.24 -27.63
C GLU A 319 12.89 5.26 -27.03
N ILE A 320 12.56 3.97 -26.97
CA ILE A 320 13.38 2.92 -26.36
C ILE A 320 14.79 2.87 -26.97
N SER A 321 14.89 3.05 -28.29
CA SER A 321 16.14 3.11 -29.05
C SER A 321 17.10 4.19 -28.53
N ASN A 322 16.57 5.33 -28.09
CA ASN A 322 17.35 6.49 -27.66
C ASN A 322 17.69 6.47 -26.16
N ARG A 323 17.04 5.60 -25.37
CA ARG A 323 17.22 5.56 -23.91
C ARG A 323 18.64 5.18 -23.50
N LEU A 324 19.28 4.27 -24.24
CA LEU A 324 20.63 3.80 -23.92
C LEU A 324 21.67 4.92 -24.06
N GLU A 325 21.66 5.64 -25.19
CA GLU A 325 22.56 6.78 -25.42
C GLU A 325 22.32 7.90 -24.41
N LYS A 326 21.05 8.21 -24.12
CA LYS A 326 20.69 9.20 -23.10
C LYS A 326 21.12 8.78 -21.69
N CYS A 327 21.03 7.50 -21.35
CA CYS A 327 21.54 6.97 -20.08
C CYS A 327 23.04 7.21 -19.97
N ALA A 328 23.79 6.93 -21.05
CA ALA A 328 25.24 7.18 -21.06
C ALA A 328 25.55 8.67 -20.84
N LEU A 329 24.84 9.58 -21.53
CA LEU A 329 25.03 11.02 -21.34
C LEU A 329 24.71 11.44 -19.89
N TYR A 330 23.57 11.00 -19.35
CA TYR A 330 23.17 11.28 -17.97
C TYR A 330 24.21 10.78 -16.96
N ASP A 331 24.70 9.56 -17.14
CA ASP A 331 25.75 8.98 -16.29
C ASP A 331 27.08 9.74 -16.42
N MET A 332 27.36 10.36 -17.58
CA MET A 332 28.58 11.14 -17.79
C MET A 332 28.52 12.44 -17.00
N GLU A 333 27.36 13.09 -16.99
CA GLU A 333 27.13 14.32 -16.24
C GLU A 333 27.16 14.10 -14.73
N ASN A 334 26.82 12.89 -14.26
CA ASN A 334 26.83 12.52 -12.85
C ASN A 334 28.12 11.82 -12.41
N PHE A 335 29.07 11.59 -13.31
CA PHE A 335 30.35 10.98 -12.95
C PHE A 335 31.23 12.00 -12.23
N ASP A 336 31.69 11.63 -11.04
CA ASP A 336 32.56 12.45 -10.19
C ASP A 336 33.97 11.87 -10.23
N GLU A 337 34.87 12.58 -10.90
CA GLU A 337 36.26 12.17 -11.11
C GLU A 337 37.03 12.10 -9.78
N GLU A 338 36.82 13.07 -8.90
CA GLU A 338 37.51 13.14 -7.60
C GLU A 338 37.09 11.97 -6.71
N ARG A 339 35.79 11.67 -6.66
CA ARG A 339 35.28 10.55 -5.87
C ARG A 339 35.77 9.20 -6.39
N TYR A 340 35.78 9.02 -7.72
CA TYR A 340 36.34 7.81 -8.34
C TYR A 340 37.83 7.64 -8.03
N LEU A 341 38.61 8.71 -8.13
CA LEU A 341 40.04 8.68 -7.85
C LEU A 341 40.33 8.38 -6.37
N ALA A 342 39.56 8.95 -5.45
CA ALA A 342 39.69 8.66 -4.03
C ALA A 342 39.53 7.16 -3.74
N ASP A 343 38.46 6.53 -4.25
CA ASP A 343 38.19 5.10 -4.05
C ASP A 343 39.18 4.19 -4.81
N THR A 344 39.94 4.72 -5.77
CA THR A 344 40.86 3.96 -6.61
C THR A 344 42.31 4.05 -6.14
N LEU A 345 42.76 5.24 -5.72
CA LEU A 345 44.15 5.50 -5.34
C LEU A 345 44.38 5.38 -3.83
N ASP A 346 43.40 5.81 -3.02
CA ASP A 346 43.44 5.73 -1.55
C ASP A 346 42.22 4.97 -1.01
N PRO A 347 42.06 3.67 -1.35
CA PRO A 347 40.92 2.88 -0.89
C PRO A 347 40.96 2.69 0.63
N ASP A 348 39.83 2.93 1.29
CA ASP A 348 39.71 2.71 2.72
C ASP A 348 39.78 1.21 3.10
N ASP A 349 40.01 0.94 4.40
CA ASP A 349 40.16 -0.42 4.93
C ASP A 349 38.90 -1.30 4.67
N GLU A 350 37.72 -0.67 4.62
CA GLU A 350 36.44 -1.35 4.39
C GLU A 350 36.31 -1.81 2.93
N LEU A 351 36.62 -0.93 1.97
CA LEU A 351 36.69 -1.25 0.55
C LEU A 351 37.74 -2.34 0.27
N LEU A 352 38.92 -2.26 0.90
CA LEU A 352 39.94 -3.30 0.80
C LEU A 352 39.44 -4.65 1.35
N SER A 353 38.72 -4.64 2.47
CA SER A 353 38.08 -5.85 3.02
C SER A 353 37.06 -6.44 2.03
N ILE A 354 36.21 -5.58 1.45
CA ILE A 354 35.18 -5.97 0.47
C ILE A 354 35.79 -6.59 -0.79
N LEU A 355 36.90 -6.03 -1.30
CA LEU A 355 37.62 -6.53 -2.48
C LEU A 355 38.24 -7.91 -2.23
N ASN A 356 38.79 -8.11 -1.03
CA ASN A 356 39.45 -9.34 -0.62
C ASN A 356 38.47 -10.43 -0.19
N ALA A 357 37.24 -10.08 0.19
CA ALA A 357 36.22 -11.05 0.58
C ALA A 357 35.87 -12.03 -0.54
N ASP A 358 35.77 -13.31 -0.17
CA ASP A 358 35.27 -14.36 -1.05
C ASP A 358 33.76 -14.24 -1.23
N PHE A 359 33.21 -14.93 -2.23
CA PHE A 359 31.77 -14.95 -2.47
C PHE A 359 31.07 -15.82 -1.42
N GLU A 360 30.24 -15.22 -0.57
CA GLU A 360 29.58 -15.91 0.56
C GLU A 360 28.04 -15.87 0.49
N MET A 361 27.49 -15.30 -0.58
CA MET A 361 26.04 -15.17 -0.76
C MET A 361 25.33 -16.54 -0.80
N GLU A 362 24.31 -16.73 0.03
CA GLU A 362 23.49 -17.94 -0.01
C GLU A 362 22.52 -17.88 -1.20
N LEU A 363 22.65 -18.82 -2.14
CA LEU A 363 21.85 -18.85 -3.37
C LEU A 363 20.63 -19.78 -3.28
N LYS A 364 20.10 -19.98 -2.08
CA LYS A 364 18.95 -20.87 -1.83
C LYS A 364 17.73 -20.06 -1.46
N ILE A 365 16.59 -20.46 -2.03
CA ILE A 365 15.31 -19.86 -1.69
C ILE A 365 14.96 -20.26 -0.25
N SER A 366 14.78 -19.28 0.63
CA SER A 366 14.33 -19.49 2.01
C SER A 366 12.87 -19.95 2.07
N ASP A 367 12.48 -20.63 3.15
CA ASP A 367 11.10 -21.10 3.34
C ASP A 367 10.08 -19.94 3.33
N ASP A 368 10.47 -18.78 3.88
CA ASP A 368 9.65 -17.56 3.87
C ASP A 368 9.45 -17.02 2.45
N ASN A 369 10.48 -17.09 1.61
CA ASN A 369 10.39 -16.70 0.21
C ASN A 369 9.54 -17.70 -0.59
N ILE A 370 9.62 -19.00 -0.29
CA ILE A 370 8.74 -20.02 -0.89
C ILE A 370 7.28 -19.72 -0.56
N ALA A 371 6.97 -19.34 0.69
CA ALA A 371 5.61 -18.96 1.08
C ALA A 371 5.10 -17.75 0.28
N LYS A 372 5.92 -16.70 0.13
CA LYS A 372 5.57 -15.52 -0.67
C LYS A 372 5.38 -15.83 -2.16
N LEU A 373 6.20 -16.72 -2.73
CA LEU A 373 6.06 -17.15 -4.13
C LEU A 373 4.72 -17.87 -4.38
N LYS A 374 4.13 -18.54 -3.38
CA LYS A 374 2.78 -19.14 -3.49
C LYS A 374 1.68 -18.10 -3.56
N ASP A 375 1.87 -16.98 -2.87
CA ASP A 375 0.88 -15.89 -2.80
C ASP A 375 0.93 -14.96 -4.03
N LEU A 376 1.96 -15.10 -4.88
CA LEU A 376 2.01 -14.41 -6.16
C LEU A 376 0.85 -14.90 -7.03
N LYS A 377 -0.10 -14.00 -7.31
CA LYS A 377 -1.18 -14.25 -8.26
C LYS A 377 -0.57 -14.63 -9.60
N VAL A 378 -0.74 -15.89 -10.02
CA VAL A 378 -0.28 -16.36 -11.33
C VAL A 378 -1.06 -15.62 -12.41
N LYS A 379 -0.45 -14.56 -12.95
CA LYS A 379 -0.97 -13.84 -14.11
C LYS A 379 -0.44 -14.52 -15.38
N LYS A 380 -1.31 -14.69 -16.38
CA LYS A 380 -0.91 -15.21 -17.69
C LYS A 380 -0.07 -14.14 -18.40
N LEU A 381 1.24 -14.37 -18.49
CA LEU A 381 2.14 -13.45 -19.19
C LEU A 381 1.85 -13.43 -20.71
N PRO A 382 2.11 -12.30 -21.39
CA PRO A 382 1.99 -12.23 -22.84
C PRO A 382 2.97 -13.20 -23.51
N LYS A 383 2.58 -13.77 -24.65
CA LYS A 383 3.47 -14.61 -25.46
C LYS A 383 4.61 -13.75 -26.01
N LEU A 384 5.83 -14.01 -25.56
CA LEU A 384 7.03 -13.32 -26.00
C LEU A 384 7.69 -14.06 -27.17
N THR A 385 8.08 -13.30 -28.20
CA THR A 385 8.95 -13.80 -29.28
C THR A 385 10.33 -14.16 -28.75
N GLU A 386 11.08 -15.01 -29.46
CA GLU A 386 12.46 -15.40 -29.08
C GLU A 386 13.37 -14.17 -28.87
N LYS A 387 13.21 -13.14 -29.72
CA LYS A 387 13.95 -11.87 -29.59
C LYS A 387 13.55 -11.12 -28.31
N GLU A 388 12.26 -11.03 -28.00
CA GLU A 388 11.79 -10.38 -26.76
C GLU A 388 12.27 -11.15 -25.52
N GLN A 389 12.23 -12.49 -25.55
CA GLN A 389 12.77 -13.32 -24.46
C GLN A 389 14.26 -13.05 -24.25
N LYS A 390 15.05 -12.97 -25.32
CA LYS A 390 16.47 -12.59 -25.20
C LYS A 390 16.64 -11.20 -24.59
N CYS A 391 15.89 -10.20 -25.04
CA CYS A 391 15.99 -8.84 -24.49
C CYS A 391 15.57 -8.76 -23.01
N VAL A 392 14.53 -9.50 -22.60
CA VAL A 392 14.12 -9.63 -21.19
C VAL A 392 15.22 -10.32 -20.38
N ALA A 393 15.80 -11.41 -20.89
CA ALA A 393 16.90 -12.12 -20.23
C ALA A 393 18.13 -11.21 -20.03
N LEU A 394 18.46 -10.35 -21.00
CA LEU A 394 19.54 -9.37 -20.87
C LEU A 394 19.32 -8.37 -19.73
N GLY A 395 18.07 -7.99 -19.45
CA GLY A 395 17.72 -7.13 -18.31
C GLY A 395 18.01 -7.78 -16.95
N LEU A 396 18.08 -9.12 -16.85
CA LEU A 396 18.52 -9.77 -15.62
C LEU A 396 19.97 -9.43 -15.27
N ILE A 397 20.83 -9.16 -16.26
CA ILE A 397 22.26 -8.94 -16.00
C ILE A 397 22.46 -7.72 -15.10
N ASP A 398 21.81 -6.59 -15.38
CA ASP A 398 22.01 -5.39 -14.60
C ASP A 398 21.33 -5.45 -13.22
N MET A 399 20.17 -6.13 -13.11
CA MET A 399 19.44 -6.29 -11.85
C MET A 399 20.22 -7.22 -10.90
N ILE A 400 20.76 -8.31 -11.42
CA ILE A 400 21.58 -9.25 -10.64
C ILE A 400 22.94 -8.62 -10.32
N PHE A 401 23.53 -7.83 -11.23
CA PHE A 401 24.75 -7.07 -10.94
C PHE A 401 24.53 -6.10 -9.77
N ALA A 402 23.44 -5.32 -9.82
CA ALA A 402 23.09 -4.38 -8.77
C ALA A 402 22.89 -5.07 -7.41
N PHE A 403 22.28 -6.26 -7.42
CA PHE A 403 22.13 -7.08 -6.22
C PHE A 403 23.46 -7.60 -5.68
N CYS A 404 24.33 -8.12 -6.54
CA CYS A 404 25.65 -8.59 -6.13
C CYS A 404 26.52 -7.45 -5.58
N TYR A 405 26.42 -6.25 -6.17
CA TYR A 405 27.05 -5.04 -5.62
C TYR A 405 26.55 -4.76 -4.20
N GLU A 406 25.23 -4.67 -4.04
CA GLU A 406 24.59 -4.34 -2.76
C GLU A 406 24.97 -5.33 -1.65
N GLN A 407 24.92 -6.62 -1.96
CA GLN A 407 25.29 -7.68 -1.04
C GLN A 407 26.76 -7.61 -0.64
N ARG A 408 27.66 -7.44 -1.62
CA ARG A 408 29.10 -7.36 -1.33
C ARG A 408 29.47 -6.15 -0.48
N VAL A 409 28.87 -4.98 -0.76
CA VAL A 409 29.16 -3.74 -0.03
C VAL A 409 28.59 -3.75 1.39
N ASN A 410 27.44 -4.38 1.61
CA ASN A 410 26.79 -4.41 2.93
C ASN A 410 27.03 -5.72 3.69
N GLY A 411 28.12 -6.44 3.43
CA GLY A 411 28.49 -7.64 4.19
C GLY A 411 27.49 -8.79 4.09
N TRP A 412 26.87 -8.96 2.92
CA TRP A 412 25.88 -9.98 2.58
C TRP A 412 24.54 -9.85 3.30
N GLU A 413 24.22 -8.64 3.78
CA GLU A 413 22.92 -8.30 4.38
C GLU A 413 22.30 -7.08 3.67
N MET A 414 20.96 -7.02 3.64
CA MET A 414 20.25 -5.85 3.10
C MET A 414 19.99 -4.80 4.17
N THR A 415 19.96 -3.54 3.74
CA THR A 415 19.70 -2.35 4.53
C THR A 415 18.46 -1.61 4.02
N CYS A 416 18.05 -0.54 4.70
CA CYS A 416 16.97 0.32 4.21
C CYS A 416 17.31 1.02 2.89
N GLU A 417 18.60 1.20 2.58
CA GLU A 417 19.09 1.83 1.34
C GLU A 417 19.23 0.83 0.18
N SER A 418 19.12 -0.48 0.43
CA SER A 418 19.27 -1.49 -0.63
C SER A 418 18.33 -1.26 -1.81
N GLY A 419 17.09 -0.84 -1.53
CA GLY A 419 16.14 -0.51 -2.60
C GLY A 419 16.60 0.65 -3.49
N TRP A 420 17.34 1.63 -2.95
CA TRP A 420 17.93 2.69 -3.74
C TRP A 420 19.07 2.16 -4.61
N THR A 421 20.02 1.41 -4.03
CA THR A 421 21.17 0.86 -4.77
C THR A 421 20.72 -0.06 -5.90
N LEU A 422 19.80 -0.99 -5.62
CA LEU A 422 19.27 -1.95 -6.61
C LEU A 422 18.67 -1.24 -7.81
N ARG A 423 17.82 -0.24 -7.56
CA ARG A 423 17.19 0.57 -8.60
C ARG A 423 18.20 1.45 -9.32
N LYS A 424 19.09 2.12 -8.58
CA LYS A 424 20.03 3.10 -9.16
C LYS A 424 21.10 2.41 -10.00
N LEU A 425 21.55 1.21 -9.66
CA LEU A 425 22.58 0.50 -10.41
C LEU A 425 22.06 -0.29 -11.62
N SER A 426 20.75 -0.59 -11.68
CA SER A 426 20.13 -1.22 -12.86
C SER A 426 19.58 -0.17 -13.83
N PRO A 427 20.17 0.02 -15.03
CA PRO A 427 19.58 0.87 -16.06
C PRO A 427 18.22 0.36 -16.56
N THR A 428 17.94 -0.95 -16.52
CA THR A 428 16.62 -1.52 -16.84
C THR A 428 15.55 -0.93 -15.91
N LEU A 429 15.87 -0.72 -14.64
CA LEU A 429 14.94 -0.14 -13.65
C LEU A 429 14.98 1.39 -13.64
N SER A 430 16.16 2.01 -13.56
CA SER A 430 16.29 3.48 -13.41
C SER A 430 16.03 4.27 -14.69
N TYR A 431 16.40 3.72 -15.85
CA TYR A 431 16.39 4.43 -17.14
C TYR A 431 15.58 3.69 -18.24
N LEU A 432 14.97 2.55 -17.89
CA LEU A 432 14.01 1.80 -18.71
C LEU A 432 14.59 1.38 -20.09
N VAL A 433 15.88 1.04 -20.12
CA VAL A 433 16.63 0.72 -21.35
C VAL A 433 16.29 -0.66 -21.91
N ARG A 434 16.78 -0.94 -23.11
CA ARG A 434 16.78 -2.26 -23.74
C ARG A 434 18.16 -2.56 -24.30
N TYR A 435 18.68 -3.75 -24.00
CA TYR A 435 19.99 -4.19 -24.47
C TYR A 435 19.90 -5.08 -25.70
N GLU A 436 21.00 -5.08 -26.46
CA GLU A 436 21.20 -5.99 -27.61
C GLU A 436 22.15 -7.15 -27.27
N THR A 437 23.06 -6.96 -26.31
CA THR A 437 24.10 -7.94 -25.93
C THR A 437 24.35 -7.93 -24.42
N ALA A 438 24.86 -9.06 -23.89
CA ALA A 438 25.24 -9.19 -22.49
C ALA A 438 26.39 -8.25 -22.12
N LYS A 439 27.35 -8.05 -23.03
CA LYS A 439 28.45 -7.09 -22.86
C LYS A 439 27.91 -5.69 -22.60
N GLN A 440 26.93 -5.25 -23.38
CA GLN A 440 26.33 -3.92 -23.25
C GLN A 440 25.59 -3.77 -21.91
N ALA A 441 24.84 -4.79 -21.50
CA ALA A 441 24.16 -4.78 -20.20
C ALA A 441 25.16 -4.64 -19.05
N LEU A 442 26.23 -5.43 -19.08
CA LEU A 442 27.27 -5.42 -18.06
C LEU A 442 28.05 -4.10 -18.03
N ALA A 443 28.42 -3.57 -19.20
CA ALA A 443 29.16 -2.31 -19.31
C ALA A 443 28.37 -1.14 -18.71
N PHE A 444 27.06 -1.08 -18.92
CA PHE A 444 26.22 -0.04 -18.32
C PHE A 444 26.02 -0.24 -16.80
N ALA A 445 25.89 -1.47 -16.32
CA ALA A 445 25.83 -1.74 -14.88
C ALA A 445 27.14 -1.35 -14.18
N VAL A 446 28.29 -1.70 -14.78
CA VAL A 446 29.62 -1.27 -14.33
C VAL A 446 29.73 0.26 -14.35
N ARG A 447 29.38 0.92 -15.46
CA ARG A 447 29.41 2.39 -15.57
C ARG A 447 28.68 3.04 -14.40
N ARG A 448 27.46 2.60 -14.10
CA ARG A 448 26.66 3.18 -13.01
C ARG A 448 27.22 2.88 -11.61
N SER A 449 27.89 1.74 -11.42
CA SER A 449 28.61 1.47 -10.17
C SER A 449 29.79 2.41 -9.92
N LEU A 450 30.30 3.07 -10.97
CA LEU A 450 31.36 4.09 -10.87
C LEU A 450 30.81 5.51 -10.72
N CYS A 451 29.51 5.73 -10.95
CA CYS A 451 28.91 7.07 -10.90
C CYS A 451 28.18 7.35 -9.58
N TYR A 452 27.44 6.37 -9.05
CA TYR A 452 26.40 6.66 -8.05
C TYR A 452 26.67 6.17 -6.62
N PRO A 453 27.06 4.91 -6.39
CA PRO A 453 27.02 4.33 -5.05
C PRO A 453 28.18 4.84 -4.18
N LEU A 454 28.23 4.36 -2.93
CA LEU A 454 29.22 4.76 -1.92
C LEU A 454 30.67 4.52 -2.38
N TYR A 455 30.93 3.33 -2.93
CA TYR A 455 32.23 2.90 -3.43
C TYR A 455 32.24 2.81 -4.95
N ARG A 456 33.04 3.66 -5.60
CA ARG A 456 33.14 3.84 -7.05
C ARG A 456 34.50 3.34 -7.52
N ASN A 457 34.67 2.02 -7.50
CA ASN A 457 35.94 1.38 -7.80
C ASN A 457 35.78 0.35 -8.93
N PHE A 458 36.67 0.41 -9.93
CA PHE A 458 36.61 -0.48 -11.10
C PHE A 458 36.93 -1.93 -10.74
N ASP A 459 37.89 -2.18 -9.84
CA ASP A 459 38.24 -3.54 -9.40
C ASP A 459 37.09 -4.18 -8.61
N LEU A 460 36.36 -3.39 -7.83
CA LEU A 460 35.12 -3.83 -7.17
C LEU A 460 34.06 -4.22 -8.21
N ALA A 461 33.86 -3.40 -9.23
CA ALA A 461 32.95 -3.71 -10.32
C ALA A 461 33.34 -5.02 -11.03
N GLN A 462 34.64 -5.25 -11.28
CA GLN A 462 35.15 -6.50 -11.86
C GLN A 462 34.92 -7.69 -10.93
N LYS A 463 35.09 -7.53 -9.61
CA LYS A 463 34.78 -8.58 -8.63
C LYS A 463 33.30 -8.96 -8.69
N ILE A 464 32.40 -7.98 -8.82
CA ILE A 464 30.96 -8.20 -8.94
C ILE A 464 30.59 -8.90 -10.26
N VAL A 465 31.30 -8.62 -11.35
CA VAL A 465 31.15 -9.37 -12.61
C VAL A 465 31.45 -10.87 -12.40
N GLU A 466 32.42 -11.21 -11.56
CA GLU A 466 32.72 -12.60 -11.22
C GLU A 466 31.65 -13.24 -10.34
N ASP A 467 31.14 -12.50 -9.37
CA ASP A 467 30.01 -12.93 -8.55
C ASP A 467 28.78 -13.23 -9.41
N LEU A 468 28.50 -12.36 -10.39
CA LEU A 468 27.43 -12.54 -11.36
C LEU A 468 27.62 -13.85 -12.16
N LYS A 469 28.84 -14.16 -12.62
CA LYS A 469 29.13 -15.46 -13.29
C LYS A 469 28.84 -16.64 -12.38
N ILE A 470 29.19 -16.55 -11.09
CA ILE A 470 28.88 -17.60 -10.10
C ILE A 470 27.37 -17.77 -9.97
N VAL A 471 26.60 -16.68 -9.85
CA VAL A 471 25.13 -16.72 -9.76
C VAL A 471 24.51 -17.40 -10.98
N PHE A 472 24.87 -16.99 -12.19
CA PHE A 472 24.31 -17.57 -13.42
C PHE A 472 24.67 -19.06 -13.58
N LYS A 473 25.84 -19.48 -13.08
CA LYS A 473 26.25 -20.89 -13.06
C LYS A 473 25.40 -21.76 -12.13
N HIS A 474 24.83 -21.20 -11.06
CA HIS A 474 23.90 -21.92 -10.17
C HIS A 474 22.51 -22.11 -10.81
N GLY A 475 22.18 -21.35 -11.86
CA GLY A 475 20.97 -21.51 -12.65
C GLY A 475 19.75 -20.77 -12.09
N LYS A 476 18.56 -21.15 -12.59
CA LYS A 476 17.31 -20.42 -12.36
C LYS A 476 16.90 -20.30 -10.90
N GLY A 477 17.14 -21.33 -10.08
CA GLY A 477 16.79 -21.30 -8.66
C GLY A 477 17.47 -20.14 -7.92
N ALA A 478 18.74 -19.88 -8.22
CA ALA A 478 19.48 -18.75 -7.66
C ALA A 478 18.91 -17.41 -8.13
N LEU A 479 18.54 -17.31 -9.42
CA LEU A 479 17.94 -16.10 -9.98
C LEU A 479 16.55 -15.82 -9.38
N VAL A 480 15.73 -16.84 -9.17
CA VAL A 480 14.43 -16.72 -8.48
C VAL A 480 14.62 -16.23 -7.05
N HIS A 481 15.60 -16.80 -6.33
CA HIS A 481 15.93 -16.35 -4.97
C HIS A 481 16.27 -14.86 -4.97
N ILE A 482 17.22 -14.44 -5.82
CA ILE A 482 17.66 -13.05 -5.90
C ILE A 482 16.53 -12.11 -6.28
N LEU A 483 15.72 -12.45 -7.29
CA LEU A 483 14.56 -11.64 -7.68
C LEU A 483 13.53 -11.51 -6.54
N THR A 484 13.40 -12.54 -5.69
CA THR A 484 12.52 -12.48 -4.52
C THR A 484 13.07 -11.56 -3.44
N GLU A 485 14.39 -11.55 -3.23
CA GLU A 485 15.04 -10.59 -2.34
C GLU A 485 14.95 -9.16 -2.86
N ILE A 486 15.17 -8.92 -4.15
CA ILE A 486 14.94 -7.61 -4.80
C ILE A 486 13.47 -7.18 -4.60
N HIS A 487 12.52 -8.10 -4.78
CA HIS A 487 11.11 -7.82 -4.56
C HIS A 487 10.84 -7.37 -3.11
N ASN A 488 11.40 -8.08 -2.13
CA ASN A 488 11.29 -7.74 -0.72
C ASN A 488 11.94 -6.37 -0.40
N ALA A 489 13.10 -6.08 -1.00
CA ALA A 489 13.79 -4.82 -0.85
C ALA A 489 12.91 -3.65 -1.31
N PHE A 490 12.23 -3.77 -2.46
CA PHE A 490 11.32 -2.72 -2.96
C PHE A 490 10.05 -2.53 -2.12
N VAL A 491 9.59 -3.55 -1.40
CA VAL A 491 8.49 -3.40 -0.44
C VAL A 491 8.95 -2.70 0.85
N SER A 492 10.16 -3.02 1.32
CA SER A 492 10.66 -2.58 2.63
C SER A 492 11.40 -1.22 2.61
N SER A 493 11.94 -0.81 1.45
CA SER A 493 12.76 0.39 1.30
C SER A 493 12.00 1.72 1.14
N GLY A 494 10.67 1.74 1.26
CA GLY A 494 9.86 2.96 1.21
C GLY A 494 9.85 3.69 -0.14
N GLU A 495 9.45 4.97 -0.14
CA GLU A 495 9.46 5.90 -1.29
C GLU A 495 8.79 5.38 -2.59
N PHE A 496 7.64 4.72 -2.52
CA PHE A 496 6.93 4.19 -3.70
C PHE A 496 7.72 3.17 -4.55
N ARG A 497 8.86 2.64 -4.06
CA ARG A 497 9.71 1.67 -4.78
C ARG A 497 8.99 0.37 -5.12
N TYR A 498 7.92 0.01 -4.39
CA TYR A 498 7.08 -1.15 -4.72
C TYR A 498 6.52 -1.11 -6.15
N ILE A 499 6.43 0.06 -6.80
CA ILE A 499 6.02 0.17 -8.20
C ILE A 499 6.92 -0.64 -9.14
N PHE A 500 8.21 -0.83 -8.82
CA PHE A 500 9.11 -1.66 -9.61
C PHE A 500 8.74 -3.14 -9.53
N ASN A 501 8.10 -3.59 -8.44
CA ASN A 501 7.56 -4.94 -8.36
C ASN A 501 6.42 -5.13 -9.34
N ASP A 502 5.51 -4.15 -9.43
CA ASP A 502 4.39 -4.20 -10.35
C ASP A 502 4.81 -4.01 -11.80
N LEU A 503 5.80 -3.16 -12.08
CA LEU A 503 6.26 -2.88 -13.45
C LEU A 503 7.16 -3.98 -13.99
N PHE A 504 8.05 -4.53 -13.15
CA PHE A 504 9.12 -5.44 -13.56
C PHE A 504 9.15 -6.74 -12.74
N ILE A 505 9.44 -6.68 -11.44
CA ILE A 505 9.97 -7.84 -10.70
C ILE A 505 8.95 -8.98 -10.59
N THR A 506 7.67 -8.69 -10.37
CA THR A 506 6.61 -9.71 -10.31
C THR A 506 6.52 -10.49 -11.63
N ASP A 507 6.55 -9.79 -12.76
CA ASP A 507 6.46 -10.42 -14.07
C ASP A 507 7.76 -11.19 -14.39
N TYR A 508 8.93 -10.69 -13.97
CA TYR A 508 10.20 -11.44 -14.05
C TYR A 508 10.17 -12.74 -13.23
N LEU A 509 9.62 -12.71 -12.02
CA LEU A 509 9.46 -13.88 -11.15
C LEU A 509 8.54 -14.94 -11.79
N ILE A 510 7.44 -14.52 -12.41
CA ILE A 510 6.54 -15.44 -13.13
C ILE A 510 7.23 -15.97 -14.39
N TRP A 511 7.90 -15.11 -15.14
CA TRP A 511 8.54 -15.46 -16.41
C TRP A 511 9.69 -16.44 -16.23
N ILE A 512 10.58 -16.20 -15.27
CA ILE A 512 11.78 -17.03 -15.08
C ILE A 512 11.45 -18.47 -14.66
N GLN A 513 10.31 -18.65 -13.98
CA GLN A 513 9.79 -19.98 -13.62
C GLN A 513 9.19 -20.72 -14.81
N ALA A 514 8.74 -20.00 -15.85
CA ALA A 514 8.05 -20.56 -17.02
C ALA A 514 8.93 -20.66 -18.28
N VAL A 515 10.00 -19.86 -18.39
CA VAL A 515 10.88 -19.83 -19.55
C VAL A 515 11.66 -21.15 -19.70
N ASP A 516 12.11 -21.48 -20.92
CA ASP A 516 12.97 -22.64 -21.18
C ASP A 516 14.37 -22.46 -20.53
N ASP A 517 14.97 -23.55 -20.06
CA ASP A 517 16.33 -23.54 -19.47
C ASP A 517 17.40 -23.11 -20.47
N ALA A 518 17.18 -23.35 -21.76
CA ALA A 518 18.07 -22.96 -22.83
C ALA A 518 18.32 -21.45 -22.88
N VAL A 519 17.28 -20.62 -22.64
CA VAL A 519 17.39 -19.15 -22.69
C VAL A 519 18.37 -18.64 -21.63
N ILE A 520 18.24 -19.14 -20.40
CA ILE A 520 19.13 -18.77 -19.29
C ILE A 520 20.51 -19.41 -19.47
N GLY A 521 20.58 -20.63 -19.98
CA GLY A 521 21.83 -21.31 -20.28
C GLY A 521 22.65 -20.61 -21.36
N ASP A 522 22.02 -20.08 -22.40
CA ASP A 522 22.68 -19.34 -23.46
C ASP A 522 23.14 -17.96 -22.98
N LEU A 523 22.35 -17.30 -22.12
CA LEU A 523 22.76 -16.07 -21.45
C LEU A 523 23.99 -16.31 -20.55
N ALA A 524 23.98 -17.39 -19.75
CA ALA A 524 25.09 -17.75 -18.88
C ALA A 524 26.39 -18.00 -19.68
N LYS A 525 26.30 -18.68 -20.83
CA LYS A 525 27.45 -18.84 -21.75
C LYS A 525 27.92 -17.50 -22.32
N GLU A 526 27.00 -16.61 -22.70
CA GLU A 526 27.34 -15.27 -23.21
C GLU A 526 28.13 -14.48 -22.17
N ILE A 527 27.75 -14.57 -20.89
CA ILE A 527 28.44 -13.94 -19.75
C ILE A 527 29.78 -14.63 -19.43
N GLU A 528 29.84 -15.97 -19.46
CA GLU A 528 31.07 -16.74 -19.18
C GLU A 528 32.18 -16.43 -20.20
N ASN A 529 31.81 -16.16 -21.45
CA ASN A 529 32.73 -15.77 -22.51
C ASN A 529 33.31 -14.35 -22.34
N ILE A 530 32.84 -13.56 -21.38
CA ILE A 530 33.38 -12.23 -21.06
C ILE A 530 34.55 -12.42 -20.07
N GLU A 531 35.80 -12.43 -20.57
CA GLU A 531 37.00 -12.62 -19.74
C GLU A 531 37.36 -11.39 -18.88
N LYS A 532 38.06 -11.64 -17.75
CA LYS A 532 38.72 -10.61 -16.93
C LYS A 532 39.81 -9.89 -17.73
N VAL A 533 39.89 -8.57 -17.62
CA VAL A 533 41.03 -7.82 -18.16
C VAL A 533 42.17 -7.80 -17.14
N ARG A 534 43.33 -8.27 -17.59
CA ARG A 534 44.62 -8.12 -16.90
C ARG A 534 45.27 -6.85 -17.43
N PHE A 535 45.78 -5.97 -16.56
CA PHE A 535 46.61 -4.84 -16.96
C PHE A 535 47.76 -5.35 -17.87
N ILE A 536 47.70 -5.09 -19.17
CA ILE A 536 48.81 -5.35 -20.09
C ILE A 536 49.06 -4.08 -20.90
N PHE A 537 50.14 -3.39 -20.51
CA PHE A 537 50.87 -2.45 -21.34
C PHE A 537 51.53 -3.21 -22.48
N GLU A 538 50.80 -3.69 -23.48
CA GLU A 538 51.45 -4.22 -24.69
C GLU A 538 50.54 -4.17 -25.93
N TYR A 539 51.06 -3.51 -26.95
CA TYR A 539 50.49 -3.41 -28.28
C TYR A 539 50.22 -4.80 -28.90
N ARG A 540 49.01 -4.95 -29.46
CA ARG A 540 48.63 -5.90 -30.53
C ARG A 540 48.77 -7.40 -30.21
N LEU A 541 47.62 -8.06 -30.08
CA LEU A 541 47.22 -9.14 -30.99
C LEU A 541 45.71 -9.40 -30.89
N ARG A 542 45.07 -9.39 -32.06
CA ARG A 542 43.64 -9.53 -32.28
C ARG A 542 43.21 -10.98 -32.01
N MET A 543 42.53 -11.22 -30.89
CA MET A 543 41.72 -12.43 -30.64
C MET A 543 40.25 -12.01 -30.55
N PRO A 544 39.28 -12.82 -31.00
CA PRO A 544 37.86 -12.44 -31.10
C PRO A 544 37.09 -12.61 -29.77
N ASN A 545 37.68 -12.26 -28.63
CA ASN A 545 37.02 -12.36 -27.32
C ASN A 545 36.49 -10.98 -26.87
N ILE A 546 35.28 -10.98 -26.31
CA ILE A 546 34.48 -9.80 -25.94
C ILE A 546 34.78 -9.46 -24.46
N GLN A 547 35.75 -8.58 -24.19
CA GLN A 547 36.10 -8.11 -22.84
C GLN A 547 35.25 -6.87 -22.46
N VAL A 548 34.95 -6.64 -21.17
CA VAL A 548 34.43 -5.34 -20.66
C VAL A 548 35.61 -4.54 -20.12
N GLU A 549 36.09 -3.62 -20.93
CA GLU A 549 37.22 -2.73 -20.63
C GLU A 549 36.71 -1.40 -20.07
N LYS A 550 37.61 -0.63 -19.45
CA LYS A 550 37.31 0.75 -19.02
C LYS A 550 36.73 1.60 -20.15
N GLN A 551 37.21 1.39 -21.38
CA GLN A 551 36.71 2.07 -22.58
C GLN A 551 35.23 1.74 -22.88
N ASP A 552 34.76 0.54 -22.55
CA ASP A 552 33.37 0.15 -22.76
C ASP A 552 32.42 0.89 -21.81
N THR A 553 32.94 1.39 -20.68
CA THR A 553 32.14 2.24 -19.80
C THR A 553 31.85 3.59 -20.44
N MET A 554 32.59 4.05 -21.45
CA MET A 554 32.54 5.42 -22.00
C MET A 554 32.89 6.52 -20.97
N LEU A 555 33.65 6.19 -19.92
CA LEU A 555 34.22 7.14 -18.96
C LEU A 555 35.75 7.27 -19.18
N PRO A 556 36.38 8.42 -18.88
CA PRO A 556 37.80 8.65 -19.13
C PRO A 556 38.73 8.03 -18.07
N LEU A 557 38.42 6.82 -17.59
CA LEU A 557 39.07 6.20 -16.41
C LEU A 557 40.59 6.04 -16.55
N ASP A 558 41.08 5.57 -17.70
CA ASP A 558 42.51 5.35 -17.94
C ASP A 558 43.33 6.65 -17.90
N MET A 559 42.76 7.74 -18.42
CA MET A 559 43.40 9.06 -18.39
C MET A 559 43.44 9.60 -16.96
N LEU A 560 42.35 9.47 -16.22
CA LEU A 560 42.23 9.96 -14.85
C LEU A 560 43.22 9.25 -13.91
N GLU A 561 43.27 7.92 -13.95
CA GLU A 561 44.18 7.16 -13.10
C GLU A 561 45.66 7.43 -13.42
N LEU A 562 45.99 7.71 -14.68
CA LEU A 562 47.34 8.09 -15.06
C LEU A 562 47.72 9.46 -14.48
N VAL A 563 46.81 10.44 -14.57
CA VAL A 563 47.02 11.78 -14.01
C VAL A 563 47.13 11.72 -12.50
N GLY A 564 46.21 11.03 -11.81
CA GLY A 564 46.23 10.92 -10.36
C GLY A 564 47.50 10.26 -9.82
N LYS A 565 48.01 9.21 -10.48
CA LYS A 565 49.30 8.59 -10.11
C LYS A 565 50.50 9.51 -10.29
N ILE A 566 50.47 10.38 -11.30
CA ILE A 566 51.53 11.38 -11.49
C ILE A 566 51.47 12.41 -10.36
N GLU A 567 50.28 12.90 -10.00
CA GLU A 567 50.09 13.86 -8.92
C GLU A 567 50.51 13.29 -7.55
N GLU A 568 50.18 12.04 -7.23
CA GLU A 568 50.65 11.37 -6.01
C GLU A 568 52.18 11.27 -5.95
N THR A 569 52.80 10.87 -7.06
CA THR A 569 54.28 10.75 -7.11
C THR A 569 55.00 12.09 -7.06
N GLU A 570 54.40 13.17 -7.56
CA GLU A 570 54.92 14.54 -7.39
C GLU A 570 54.81 15.01 -5.94
N LEU A 571 53.68 14.77 -5.27
CA LEU A 571 53.46 15.11 -3.85
C LEU A 571 54.43 14.35 -2.93
N ASP A 572 54.65 13.05 -3.15
CA ASP A 572 55.60 12.24 -2.38
C ASP A 572 57.06 12.69 -2.59
N SER A 573 57.38 13.30 -3.74
CA SER A 573 58.75 13.76 -4.05
C SER A 573 59.13 15.09 -3.40
N ASP A 574 58.14 15.91 -3.03
CA ASP A 574 58.34 17.20 -2.34
C ASP A 574 58.55 17.02 -0.81
N ASP A 575 58.24 15.85 -0.27
CA ASP A 575 58.38 15.51 1.16
C ASP A 575 59.74 14.87 1.53
N GLU A 576 60.66 14.65 0.58
CA GLU A 576 62.04 14.26 0.90
C GLU A 576 62.89 15.48 1.33
N PRO A 577 63.36 15.57 2.60
CA PRO A 577 64.25 16.65 3.00
C PRO A 577 65.59 16.50 2.29
N ILE A 578 65.94 17.49 1.46
CA ILE A 578 67.26 17.62 0.84
C ILE A 578 68.32 17.59 1.96
N SER A 579 69.07 16.50 2.01
CA SER A 579 70.11 16.19 3.01
C SER A 579 71.28 17.17 3.03
#